data_AF-A0A7C0XWL1-F1
#
_entry.id   AF-A0A7C0XWL1-F1
#
_cell.length_a   1.000
_cell.length_b   1.000
_cell.length_c   1.000
_cell.angle_alpha   90.00
_cell.angle_beta   90.00
_cell.angle_gamma   90.00
#
_symmetry.space_group_name_H-M   'P 1'
#
loop_
_entity.id
_entity.type
_entity.pdbx_description
1 polymer ?
#
loop_
_entity_poly.entity_id
_entity_poly.type
_entity_poly.pdbx_seq_one_letter_code
_entity_poly.pdbx_strand_id
1 'polypeptide(L)'
;GGVYVHCGAGVGRAATMAAAYLVSTGLTPDQAWARLRAVRPFIRPQPVQSAQIQRFAETWESSQAITRDHIHPQEQKAPRGFEG
;
A
#
# COMPACT_ATOMS: atom_id res chain seq x y z
N GLY A 1 -20.98 4.43 -1.36
CA GLY A 1 -20.94 4.48 0.12
C GLY A 1 -19.55 4.88 0.58
N GLY A 2 -19.42 5.48 1.77
CA GLY A 2 -18.12 5.87 2.34
C GLY A 2 -17.74 5.01 3.55
N VAL A 3 -16.44 4.82 3.79
CA VAL A 3 -15.90 4.08 4.94
C VAL A 3 -15.24 5.05 5.91
N TYR A 4 -15.61 4.97 7.19
CA TYR A 4 -15.03 5.79 8.25
C TYR A 4 -14.18 4.93 9.19
N VAL A 5 -12.89 5.24 9.27
CA VAL A 5 -11.93 4.57 10.16
C VAL A 5 -11.60 5.50 11.33
N HIS A 6 -11.88 5.07 12.56
CA HIS A 6 -11.62 5.86 13.76
C HIS A 6 -10.93 5.07 14.87
N CYS A 7 -10.31 5.79 15.79
CA CYS A 7 -9.84 5.28 17.08
C CYS A 7 -10.28 6.27 18.17
N GLY A 8 -9.97 6.01 19.45
CA GLY A 8 -10.42 6.86 20.57
C GLY A 8 -10.21 8.37 20.35
N ALA A 9 -9.03 8.78 19.85
CA ALA A 9 -8.74 10.18 19.52
C ALA A 9 -8.63 10.47 18.00
N GLY A 10 -8.74 9.46 17.13
CA GLY A 10 -8.47 9.61 15.68
C GLY A 10 -7.05 10.03 15.27
N VAL A 11 -6.09 10.14 16.20
CA VAL A 11 -4.73 10.66 15.94
C VAL A 11 -3.72 9.57 15.54
N GLY A 12 -3.82 8.39 16.16
CA GLY A 12 -2.81 7.33 16.04
C GLY A 12 -3.27 6.16 15.18
N ARG A 13 -4.02 5.22 15.77
CA ARG A 13 -4.34 3.91 15.14
C ARG A 13 -5.15 4.03 13.85
N ALA A 14 -6.10 4.96 13.79
CA ALA A 14 -6.90 5.20 12.59
C ALA A 14 -6.02 5.67 11.41
N ALA A 15 -5.09 6.57 11.68
CA ALA A 15 -4.15 7.06 10.68
C ALA A 15 -3.20 5.95 10.21
N THR A 16 -2.73 5.08 11.11
CA THR A 16 -1.91 3.92 10.75
C THR A 16 -2.66 2.95 9.84
N MET A 17 -3.93 2.62 10.14
CA MET A 17 -4.74 1.75 9.29
C MET A 17 -4.99 2.36 7.90
N ALA A 18 -5.29 3.67 7.85
CA ALA A 18 -5.46 4.37 6.58
C ALA A 18 -4.14 4.41 5.78
N ALA A 19 -2.99 4.55 6.45
CA ALA A 19 -1.68 4.50 5.78
C ALA A 19 -1.39 3.12 5.18
N ALA A 20 -1.65 2.04 5.93
CA ALA A 20 -1.50 0.68 5.43
C ALA A 20 -2.41 0.41 4.21
N TYR A 21 -3.65 0.88 4.25
CA TYR A 21 -4.55 0.79 3.10
C TYR A 21 -4.00 1.52 1.87
N LEU A 22 -3.53 2.76 2.03
CA LEU A 22 -2.93 3.52 0.93
C LEU A 22 -1.70 2.80 0.36
N VAL A 23 -0.87 2.21 1.23
CA VAL A 23 0.25 1.37 0.80
C VAL A 23 -0.23 0.17 -0.01
N SER A 24 -1.30 -0.51 0.44
CA SER A 24 -1.86 -1.64 -0.31
C SER A 24 -2.40 -1.26 -1.69
N THR A 25 -2.76 0.01 -1.89
CA THR A 25 -3.19 0.55 -3.20
C THR A 25 -2.03 0.98 -4.12
N GLY A 26 -0.78 0.81 -3.68
CA GLY A 26 0.43 1.06 -4.46
C GLY A 26 1.17 2.36 -4.12
N LEU A 27 0.80 3.06 -3.04
CA LEU A 27 1.59 4.19 -2.54
C LEU A 27 2.77 3.70 -1.70
N THR A 28 3.88 4.44 -1.71
CA THR A 28 4.95 4.20 -0.72
C THR A 28 4.50 4.65 0.68
N PRO A 29 5.10 4.13 1.77
CA PRO A 29 4.84 4.61 3.12
C PRO A 29 4.88 6.14 3.26
N ASP A 30 5.86 6.80 2.66
CA ASP A 30 6.02 8.26 2.74
C ASP A 30 4.91 9.00 2.00
N GLN A 31 4.51 8.50 0.82
CA GLN A 31 3.39 9.05 0.05
C GLN A 31 2.07 8.88 0.82
N ALA A 32 1.85 7.73 1.45
CA ALA A 32 0.68 7.48 2.28
C ALA A 32 0.59 8.49 3.43
N TRP A 33 1.70 8.72 4.15
CA TRP A 33 1.73 9.71 5.23
C TRP A 33 1.56 11.15 4.75
N ALA A 34 2.18 11.51 3.62
CA ALA A 34 2.01 12.82 3.02
C ALA A 34 0.55 13.07 2.63
N ARG A 35 -0.11 12.06 2.03
CA ARG A 35 -1.53 12.12 1.66
C ARG A 35 -2.44 12.30 2.87
N LEU A 36 -2.18 11.56 3.95
CA LEU A 36 -2.93 11.71 5.20
C LEU A 36 -2.75 13.08 5.84
N ARG A 37 -1.52 13.61 5.86
CA ARG A 37 -1.24 14.95 6.41
C ARG A 37 -1.89 16.08 5.60
N ALA A 38 -2.02 15.92 4.29
CA ALA A 38 -2.70 16.91 3.44
C ALA A 38 -4.17 17.09 3.84
N VAL A 39 -4.84 16.03 4.31
CA VAL A 39 -6.26 16.07 4.73
C VAL A 39 -6.40 16.26 6.25
N ARG A 40 -5.43 15.77 7.04
CA ARG A 40 -5.41 15.87 8.50
C ARG A 40 -4.02 16.28 9.00
N PRO A 41 -3.71 17.59 9.02
CA PRO A 41 -2.39 18.11 9.36
C PRO A 41 -1.89 17.76 10.77
N PHE A 42 -2.79 17.40 11.68
CA PHE A 42 -2.48 17.03 13.06
C PHE A 42 -2.06 15.56 13.24
N ILE A 43 -2.11 14.74 12.19
CA ILE A 43 -1.60 13.36 12.26
C ILE A 43 -0.09 13.39 12.50
N ARG A 44 0.34 12.78 13.60
CA ARG A 44 1.74 12.59 13.98
C ARG A 44 1.92 11.12 14.38
N PRO A 45 2.30 10.23 13.44
CA PRO A 45 2.52 8.83 13.78
C PRO A 45 3.68 8.73 14.76
N GLN A 46 3.54 7.87 15.76
CA GLN A 46 4.65 7.51 16.63
C GLN A 46 5.72 6.77 15.82
N PRO A 47 7.00 6.83 16.19
CA PRO A 47 8.07 6.15 15.45
C PRO A 47 7.78 4.65 15.23
N VAL A 48 7.21 3.99 16.23
CA VAL A 48 6.77 2.58 16.12
C VAL A 48 5.72 2.37 15.03
N GLN A 49 4.79 3.31 14.84
CA GLN A 49 3.75 3.21 13.82
C GLN A 49 4.34 3.41 12.42
N SER A 50 5.26 4.37 12.26
CA SER A 50 5.98 4.55 10.99
C SER A 50 6.79 3.31 10.63
N ALA A 51 7.50 2.73 11.60
CA ALA A 51 8.28 1.50 11.40
C ALA A 51 7.39 0.27 11.10
N GLN A 52 6.16 0.24 11.60
CA GLN A 52 5.20 -0.82 11.26
C GLN A 52 4.68 -0.67 9.83
N ILE A 53 4.45 0.56 9.34
CA ILE A 53 4.04 0.78 7.95
C ILE A 53 5.17 0.44 6.97
N GLN A 54 6.43 0.71 7.32
CA GLN A 54 7.58 0.27 6.52
C GLN A 54 7.63 -1.25 6.41
N ARG A 55 7.56 -1.97 7.54
CA ARG A 55 7.50 -3.44 7.54
C ARG A 55 6.31 -3.98 6.76
N PHE A 56 5.15 -3.33 6.90
CA PHE A 56 3.97 -3.71 6.14
C PHE A 56 4.22 -3.61 4.63
N ALA A 57 4.81 -2.52 4.14
CA ALA A 57 5.14 -2.35 2.72
C ALA A 57 6.03 -3.48 2.19
N GLU A 58 7.09 -3.83 2.92
CA GLU A 58 8.00 -4.93 2.57
C GLU A 58 7.25 -6.27 2.48
N THR A 59 6.42 -6.58 3.48
CA THR A 59 5.66 -7.85 3.49
C THR A 59 4.54 -7.88 2.44
N TRP A 60 3.94 -6.73 2.14
CA TRP A 60 2.90 -6.60 1.13
C TRP A 60 3.46 -6.80 -0.27
N GLU A 61 4.60 -6.19 -0.58
CA GLU A 61 5.31 -6.41 -1.86
C GLU A 61 5.69 -7.87 -2.06
N SER A 62 6.23 -8.52 -1.01
CA SER A 62 6.56 -9.96 -1.04
C SER A 62 5.31 -10.83 -1.26
N SER A 63 4.19 -10.51 -0.60
CA SER A 63 2.91 -11.24 -0.77
C SER A 63 2.33 -11.06 -2.18
N GLN A 64 2.45 -9.86 -2.75
CA GLN A 64 2.01 -9.56 -4.11
C GLN A 64 2.90 -10.22 -5.17
N ALA A 65 4.20 -10.35 -4.92
CA ALA A 65 5.11 -11.07 -5.81
C ALA A 65 4.74 -12.56 -5.90
N ILE A 66 4.49 -13.20 -4.74
CA ILE A 66 4.05 -14.60 -4.69
C ILE A 66 2.71 -14.77 -5.42
N THR A 67 1.74 -13.87 -5.19
CA THR A 67 0.43 -13.98 -5.84
C THR A 67 0.49 -13.72 -7.37
N ARG A 68 1.34 -12.80 -7.82
CA ARG A 68 1.52 -12.49 -9.26
C ARG A 68 2.18 -13.64 -10.01
N ASP A 69 3.11 -14.34 -9.37
CA ASP A 69 3.77 -15.51 -9.97
C ASP A 69 2.86 -16.75 -10.01
N HIS A 70 1.83 -16.83 -9.16
CA HIS A 70 0.90 -17.98 -9.11
C HIS A 70 -0.43 -17.76 -9.85
N ILE A 71 -0.74 -16.53 -10.32
CA ILE A 71 -2.00 -16.21 -11.01
C ILE A 71 -1.73 -15.48 -12.35
N HIS A 72 -0.82 -16.02 -13.17
CA HIS A 72 -0.78 -15.72 -14.60
C HIS A 72 -0.41 -16.98 -15.40
N PRO A 73 -1.35 -17.59 -16.15
CA PRO A 73 -0.98 -18.43 -17.28
C PRO A 73 -0.11 -17.59 -18.22
N GLN A 74 1.03 -18.17 -18.60
CA GLN A 74 2.02 -17.57 -19.48
C GLN A 74 1.37 -17.15 -20.80
N GLU A 75 1.06 -15.86 -20.97
CA GLU A 75 0.76 -15.33 -22.30
C GLU A 75 2.10 -15.11 -23.01
N GLN A 76 2.67 -16.23 -23.47
CA GLN A 76 3.80 -16.25 -24.39
C GLN A 76 3.34 -15.57 -25.68
N LYS A 77 3.75 -14.31 -25.84
CA LYS A 77 3.67 -13.63 -27.13
C LYS A 77 4.58 -14.36 -28.10
N ALA A 78 3.98 -15.20 -28.94
CA ALA A 78 4.66 -15.91 -30.03
C ALA A 78 5.48 -14.94 -30.89
N PRO A 79 6.69 -15.32 -31.36
CA PRO A 79 7.39 -14.54 -32.35
C PRO A 79 6.60 -14.61 -33.66
N ARG A 80 6.01 -13.50 -34.09
CA ARG A 80 5.58 -13.37 -35.49
C ARG A 80 6.85 -13.26 -36.33
N GLY A 81 7.29 -14.40 -36.85
CA GLY A 81 8.10 -14.44 -38.05
C GLY A 81 7.36 -13.69 -39.16
N PHE A 82 8.07 -12.80 -39.83
CA PHE A 82 7.69 -12.30 -41.14
C PHE A 82 8.88 -12.56 -42.05
N GLU A 83 8.81 -13.70 -42.72
CA GLU A 83 9.52 -13.95 -43.98
C GLU A 83 8.68 -13.34 -45.10
N GLY A 84 9.31 -12.58 -45.99
CA GLY A 84 8.69 -11.91 -47.14
C GLY A 84 9.48 -10.70 -47.59
#